data_AF-A0A968GDN4-F1
#
_entry.id   AF-A0A968GDN4-F1
#
_cell.length_a   1.000
_cell.length_b   1.000
_cell.length_c   1.000
_cell.angle_alpha   90.00
_cell.angle_beta   90.00
_cell.angle_gamma   90.00
#
_symmetry.space_group_name_H-M   'P 1'
#
loop_
_entity.id
_entity.type
_entity.pdbx_description
1 polymer ?
#
loop_
_entity_poly.entity_id
_entity_poly.type
_entity_poly.pdbx_seq_one_letter_code
_entity_poly.pdbx_strand_id
1 'polypeptide(L)'
;MTHEELSKTLLPLLGGKENIIAVANCMTRLRLTLVDLRKVDSRVLKQTEGVLGIVEDLNFQIIIGPGKAQKVREAFEIVLKEQGWIAHQTATTEPDNDWQANKNALKAGQKPSKMRNFLKVIGNIFFPLIPAIIAGGLFRGIASLTNQLLIAEVMKNGGTPLQSIVITVQLLNLLGNAFWSYFAIFTGVNAAKQFGATEVLGGMIGAMSIDPLVNTIANSFNGVFGDLVIYNAQTPLQSLLISGKGGVIGVIFGVYLLSIIEKRLRKIIPDVLDLVLTGFLAILITGILMLFAVMPLAGLFSDILIKGLSYLINSPYTIVNVISGYVLAALFLPMVLLGLHHGLIPIYDIQLQQLGYVTLFPVLAMAGAGQVGATIAIYLKARQVRNFRMQKIITGALPAGFLGVGEPLIYGVTLPLGKSFITAGLGAGFGGAWIMLTQVGTTAWGPSGLVGLPLTKDPSSFVNYFIGLLIAYLMGFIITMIALKKEDVANV
;
A
#
# COMPACT_ATOMS: atom_id res chain seq x y z
N MET A 1 10.99 -20.04 26.94
CA MET A 1 10.69 -20.95 25.81
C MET A 1 10.70 -20.22 24.45
N THR A 2 11.24 -20.83 23.38
CA THR A 2 11.14 -20.30 22.00
C THR A 2 9.74 -20.57 21.39
N HIS A 3 9.38 -19.89 20.29
CA HIS A 3 8.07 -20.11 19.64
C HIS A 3 7.92 -21.53 19.07
N GLU A 4 9.02 -22.13 18.62
CA GLU A 4 9.04 -23.50 18.08
C GLU A 4 8.92 -24.54 19.19
N GLU A 5 9.65 -24.37 20.31
CA GLU A 5 9.52 -25.21 21.51
C GLU A 5 8.09 -25.17 22.07
N LEU A 6 7.51 -23.98 22.16
CA LEU A 6 6.13 -23.81 22.58
C LEU A 6 5.19 -24.55 21.64
N SER A 7 5.40 -24.43 20.33
CA SER A 7 4.55 -25.11 19.34
C SER A 7 4.62 -26.63 19.43
N LYS A 8 5.83 -27.19 19.61
CA LYS A 8 6.05 -28.63 19.82
C LYS A 8 5.43 -29.13 21.13
N THR A 9 5.37 -28.28 22.16
CA THR A 9 4.73 -28.58 23.45
C THR A 9 3.20 -28.53 23.36
N LEU A 10 2.65 -27.58 22.60
CA LEU A 10 1.21 -27.40 22.46
C LEU A 10 0.54 -28.55 21.69
N LEU A 11 1.18 -29.07 20.62
CA LEU A 11 0.54 -30.03 19.71
C LEU A 11 0.07 -31.34 20.40
N PRO A 12 0.87 -32.02 21.25
CA PRO A 12 0.42 -33.19 21.99
C PRO A 12 -0.74 -32.88 22.94
N LEU A 13 -0.68 -31.74 23.63
CA LEU A 13 -1.70 -31.31 24.59
C LEU A 13 -3.04 -30.97 23.93
N LEU A 14 -3.03 -30.73 22.62
CA LEU A 14 -4.22 -30.47 21.81
C LEU A 14 -4.79 -31.75 21.16
N GLY A 15 -4.25 -32.93 21.47
CA GLY A 15 -4.70 -34.20 20.88
C GLY A 15 -4.01 -34.56 19.55
N GLY A 16 -2.88 -33.91 19.23
CA GLY A 16 -2.09 -34.18 18.04
C GLY A 16 -2.65 -33.56 16.75
N LYS A 17 -1.94 -33.75 15.63
CA LYS A 17 -2.29 -33.15 14.32
C LYS A 17 -3.69 -33.53 13.84
N GLU A 18 -4.13 -34.75 14.14
CA GLU A 18 -5.42 -35.32 13.76
C GLU A 18 -6.58 -34.55 14.39
N ASN A 19 -6.34 -33.89 15.53
CA ASN A 19 -7.35 -33.09 16.21
C ASN A 19 -7.41 -31.64 15.73
N ILE A 20 -6.49 -31.21 14.85
CA ILE A 20 -6.41 -29.82 14.37
C ILE A 20 -7.05 -29.70 12.98
N ILE A 21 -8.14 -28.94 12.89
CA ILE A 21 -8.82 -28.63 11.63
C ILE A 21 -8.22 -27.36 11.00
N ALA A 22 -8.02 -26.32 11.81
CA ALA A 22 -7.49 -25.04 11.36
C ALA A 22 -6.73 -24.31 12.47
N VAL A 23 -5.77 -23.47 12.07
CA VAL A 23 -4.96 -22.63 12.96
C VAL A 23 -5.05 -21.19 12.46
N ALA A 24 -5.32 -20.26 13.36
CA ALA A 24 -5.35 -18.82 13.09
C ALA A 24 -4.79 -18.05 14.29
N ASN A 25 -4.64 -16.73 14.17
CA ASN A 25 -4.28 -15.89 15.30
C ASN A 25 -4.95 -14.52 15.21
N CYS A 26 -5.22 -13.92 16.37
CA CYS A 26 -5.48 -12.48 16.46
C CYS A 26 -4.24 -11.78 17.05
N MET A 27 -4.40 -10.55 17.54
CA MET A 27 -3.30 -9.79 18.15
C MET A 27 -2.67 -10.51 19.34
N THR A 28 -3.47 -11.19 20.17
CA THR A 28 -3.00 -11.74 21.46
C THR A 28 -3.23 -13.24 21.66
N ARG A 29 -3.89 -13.93 20.72
CA ARG A 29 -4.32 -15.32 20.89
C ARG A 29 -4.02 -16.18 19.66
N LEU A 30 -3.56 -17.40 19.91
CA LEU A 30 -3.60 -18.50 18.94
C LEU A 30 -5.00 -19.12 18.98
N ARG A 31 -5.61 -19.31 17.81
CA ARG A 31 -6.98 -19.81 17.66
C ARG A 31 -6.94 -21.12 16.90
N LEU A 32 -7.61 -22.13 17.42
CA LEU A 32 -7.59 -23.49 16.92
C LEU A 32 -9.02 -23.97 16.73
N THR A 33 -9.31 -24.47 15.53
CA THR A 33 -10.53 -25.24 15.28
C THR A 33 -10.16 -26.71 15.48
N LEU A 34 -10.83 -27.37 16.42
CA LEU A 34 -10.49 -28.73 16.85
C LEU A 34 -11.60 -29.73 16.49
N VAL A 35 -11.23 -30.99 16.22
CA VAL A 35 -12.18 -32.07 15.95
C VAL A 35 -12.93 -32.47 17.22
N ASP A 36 -12.22 -32.65 18.33
CA ASP A 36 -12.77 -33.05 19.63
C ASP A 36 -12.08 -32.29 20.77
N LEU A 37 -12.84 -31.45 21.47
CA LEU A 37 -12.38 -30.70 22.64
C LEU A 37 -12.00 -31.61 23.81
N ARG A 38 -12.53 -32.84 23.88
CA ARG A 38 -12.22 -33.77 24.98
C ARG A 38 -10.80 -34.32 24.93
N LYS A 39 -10.12 -34.19 23.79
CA LYS A 39 -8.71 -34.57 23.62
C LYS A 39 -7.73 -33.49 24.08
N VAL A 40 -8.25 -32.34 24.53
CA VAL A 40 -7.44 -31.20 24.96
C VAL A 40 -7.15 -31.30 26.46
N ASP A 41 -5.87 -31.24 26.84
CA ASP A 41 -5.48 -31.13 28.23
C ASP A 41 -5.46 -29.65 28.67
N SER A 42 -6.64 -29.08 28.88
CA SER A 42 -6.81 -27.68 29.30
C SER A 42 -6.14 -27.37 30.65
N ARG A 43 -5.90 -28.37 31.50
CA ARG A 43 -5.25 -28.18 32.81
C ARG A 43 -3.75 -27.95 32.65
N VAL A 44 -3.09 -28.81 31.87
CA VAL A 44 -1.65 -28.70 31.58
C VAL A 44 -1.35 -27.52 30.67
N LEU A 45 -2.22 -27.22 29.69
CA LEU A 45 -2.08 -26.05 28.82
C LEU A 45 -2.04 -24.73 29.60
N LYS A 46 -2.86 -24.58 30.66
CA LYS A 46 -2.84 -23.36 31.52
C LYS A 46 -1.56 -23.21 32.33
N GLN A 47 -0.83 -24.30 32.54
CA GLN A 47 0.43 -24.32 33.31
C GLN A 47 1.67 -24.25 32.40
N THR A 48 1.48 -24.28 31.09
CA THR A 48 2.57 -24.25 30.11
C THR A 48 3.19 -22.85 30.06
N GLU A 49 4.51 -22.76 30.24
CA GLU A 49 5.25 -21.50 30.16
C GLU A 49 5.06 -20.84 28.78
N GLY A 50 4.55 -19.60 28.77
CA GLY A 50 4.20 -18.88 27.53
C GLY A 50 2.70 -18.87 27.20
N VAL A 51 1.89 -19.66 27.92
CA VAL A 51 0.42 -19.60 27.86
C VAL A 51 -0.10 -18.73 29.01
N LEU A 52 -0.78 -17.64 28.68
CA LEU A 52 -1.37 -16.69 29.64
C LEU A 52 -2.81 -17.06 30.04
N GLY A 53 -3.43 -17.97 29.29
CA GLY A 53 -4.79 -18.42 29.55
C GLY A 53 -5.40 -19.14 28.37
N ILE A 54 -6.59 -19.72 28.59
CA ILE A 54 -7.34 -20.46 27.58
C ILE A 54 -8.78 -19.95 27.59
N VAL A 55 -9.38 -19.84 26.41
CA VAL A 55 -10.79 -19.53 26.22
C VAL A 55 -11.43 -20.61 25.37
N GLU A 56 -12.46 -21.26 25.91
CA GLU A 56 -13.26 -22.28 25.25
C GLU A 56 -14.59 -21.62 24.82
N ASP A 57 -14.64 -21.14 23.57
CA ASP A 57 -15.80 -20.48 22.94
C ASP A 57 -16.02 -21.13 21.55
N LEU A 58 -16.52 -20.40 20.55
CA LEU A 58 -16.69 -20.89 19.15
C LEU A 58 -15.44 -21.56 18.53
N ASN A 59 -14.23 -21.16 18.94
CA ASN A 59 -12.97 -21.88 18.66
C ASN A 59 -12.16 -21.96 19.95
N PHE A 60 -11.28 -22.97 20.06
CA PHE A 60 -10.36 -23.11 21.19
C PHE A 60 -9.25 -22.06 21.08
N GLN A 61 -9.08 -21.20 22.09
CA GLN A 61 -8.11 -20.09 22.03
C GLN A 61 -7.09 -20.20 23.15
N ILE A 62 -5.82 -20.05 22.79
CA ILE A 62 -4.69 -19.97 23.72
C ILE A 62 -4.20 -18.53 23.72
N ILE A 63 -4.24 -17.88 24.89
CA ILE A 63 -3.77 -16.50 25.07
C ILE A 63 -2.24 -16.55 25.23
N ILE A 64 -1.51 -15.87 24.34
CA ILE A 64 -0.03 -15.87 24.32
C ILE A 64 0.53 -14.44 24.50
N GLY A 65 -0.27 -13.43 24.14
CA GLY A 65 0.06 -12.01 24.31
C GLY A 65 0.34 -11.27 22.98
N PRO A 66 0.28 -9.93 23.00
CA PRO A 66 0.44 -9.09 21.83
C PRO A 66 1.81 -9.27 21.17
N GLY A 67 1.85 -9.37 19.83
CA GLY A 67 3.09 -9.50 19.06
C GLY A 67 3.75 -10.89 19.07
N LYS A 68 3.30 -11.80 19.95
CA LYS A 68 3.75 -13.21 19.99
C LYS A 68 2.81 -14.16 19.26
N ALA A 69 1.51 -13.87 19.24
CA ALA A 69 0.48 -14.75 18.66
C ALA A 69 0.73 -15.12 17.19
N GLN A 70 1.16 -14.16 16.36
CA GLN A 70 1.51 -14.42 14.96
C GLN A 70 2.73 -15.33 14.82
N LYS A 71 3.79 -15.05 15.59
CA LYS A 71 5.04 -15.82 15.55
C LYS A 71 4.83 -17.26 16.01
N VAL A 72 3.96 -17.47 17.01
CA VAL A 72 3.59 -18.81 17.46
C VAL A 72 2.70 -19.52 16.43
N ARG A 73 1.75 -18.83 15.78
CA ARG A 73 0.98 -19.44 14.68
C ARG A 73 1.89 -19.95 13.57
N GLU A 74 2.84 -19.13 13.13
CA GLU A 74 3.77 -19.49 12.05
C GLU A 74 4.63 -20.70 12.44
N ALA A 75 5.19 -20.71 13.65
CA ALA A 75 5.94 -21.86 14.17
C ALA A 75 5.06 -23.12 14.30
N PHE A 76 3.81 -22.96 14.73
CA PHE A 76 2.86 -24.06 14.91
C PHE A 76 2.46 -24.69 13.57
N GLU A 77 2.27 -23.89 12.53
CA GLU A 77 2.01 -24.37 11.17
C GLU A 77 3.19 -25.14 10.58
N ILE A 78 4.43 -24.73 10.88
CA ILE A 78 5.64 -25.47 10.48
C ILE A 78 5.65 -26.84 11.15
N VAL A 79 5.46 -26.90 12.47
CA VAL A 79 5.42 -28.16 13.23
C VAL A 79 4.31 -29.10 12.73
N LEU A 80 3.13 -28.55 12.39
CA LEU A 80 2.05 -29.34 11.80
C LEU A 80 2.42 -29.93 10.44
N LYS A 81 3.03 -29.12 9.55
CA LYS A 81 3.47 -29.57 8.22
C LYS A 81 4.56 -30.63 8.30
N GLU A 82 5.50 -30.51 9.24
CA GLU A 82 6.53 -31.52 9.50
C GLU A 82 5.93 -32.87 9.88
N GLN A 83 4.79 -32.87 10.56
CA GLN A 83 4.06 -34.10 10.89
C GLN A 83 3.09 -34.56 9.78
N GLY A 84 3.16 -33.98 8.58
CA GLY A 84 2.33 -34.37 7.43
C GLY A 84 0.88 -33.91 7.53
N TRP A 85 0.59 -32.84 8.27
CA TRP A 85 -0.73 -32.20 8.26
C TRP A 85 -0.95 -31.46 6.94
N ILE A 86 -2.04 -31.82 6.24
CA ILE A 86 -2.48 -31.12 5.03
C ILE A 86 -3.62 -30.19 5.42
N ALA A 87 -3.38 -28.88 5.29
CA ALA A 87 -4.39 -27.87 5.54
C ALA A 87 -5.65 -28.21 4.76
N HIS A 88 -6.74 -28.52 5.46
CA HIS A 88 -8.03 -28.67 4.83
C HIS A 88 -8.39 -27.30 4.26
N GLN A 89 -8.51 -27.19 2.93
CA GLN A 89 -9.08 -26.00 2.27
C GLN A 89 -10.58 -25.95 2.55
N THR A 90 -10.92 -25.75 3.81
CA THR A 90 -12.19 -25.23 4.25
C THR A 90 -11.88 -23.86 4.82
N ALA A 91 -12.58 -22.86 4.28
CA ALA A 91 -12.46 -21.44 4.63
C ALA A 91 -12.08 -21.27 6.10
N THR A 92 -11.01 -20.50 6.33
CA THR A 92 -10.58 -20.01 7.63
C THR A 92 -11.77 -19.64 8.52
N THR A 93 -12.23 -20.57 9.37
CA THR A 93 -13.22 -20.27 10.41
C THR A 93 -12.49 -19.69 11.61
N GLU A 94 -11.94 -18.49 11.41
CA GLU A 94 -11.71 -17.58 12.52
C GLU A 94 -13.06 -17.27 13.19
N PRO A 95 -13.14 -17.15 14.52
CA PRO A 95 -14.24 -16.43 15.11
C PRO A 95 -14.08 -14.96 14.74
N ASP A 96 -14.91 -14.53 13.79
CA ASP A 96 -15.38 -13.17 13.60
C ASP A 96 -14.35 -12.16 13.03
N ASN A 97 -13.68 -12.51 11.93
CA ASN A 97 -13.27 -11.52 10.93
C ASN A 97 -14.25 -11.56 9.76
N ASP A 98 -15.52 -11.19 10.04
CA ASP A 98 -16.56 -10.96 9.01
C ASP A 98 -16.00 -10.19 7.81
N TRP A 99 -15.08 -9.26 8.07
CA TRP A 99 -14.51 -8.38 7.07
C TRP A 99 -13.68 -9.15 6.00
N GLN A 100 -12.96 -10.22 6.35
CA GLN A 100 -12.17 -11.00 5.38
C GLN A 100 -13.06 -11.94 4.55
N ALA A 101 -14.07 -12.54 5.17
CA ALA A 101 -15.08 -13.34 4.49
C ALA A 101 -15.88 -12.46 3.51
N ASN A 102 -16.33 -11.27 3.94
CA ASN A 102 -17.00 -10.27 3.11
C ASN A 102 -16.12 -9.85 1.92
N LYS A 103 -14.82 -9.62 2.17
CA LYS A 103 -13.85 -9.30 1.11
C LYS A 103 -13.75 -10.42 0.07
N ASN A 104 -13.73 -11.68 0.49
CA ASN A 104 -13.63 -12.82 -0.42
C ASN A 104 -14.93 -13.06 -1.19
N ALA A 105 -16.10 -12.94 -0.56
CA ALA A 105 -17.41 -13.06 -1.19
C ALA A 105 -17.60 -12.03 -2.31
N LEU A 106 -17.20 -10.77 -2.08
CA LEU A 106 -17.25 -9.71 -3.09
C LEU A 106 -16.33 -9.96 -4.27
N LYS A 107 -15.15 -10.54 -4.03
CA LYS A 107 -14.23 -10.89 -5.12
C LYS A 107 -14.81 -11.95 -6.05
N ALA A 108 -15.58 -12.90 -5.51
CA ALA A 108 -16.20 -13.99 -6.27
C ALA A 108 -17.36 -13.52 -7.17
N GLY A 109 -18.15 -12.52 -6.75
CA GLY A 109 -19.34 -12.07 -7.49
C GLY A 109 -19.10 -11.08 -8.64
N GLN A 110 -17.85 -10.64 -8.88
CA GLN A 110 -17.58 -9.52 -9.79
C GLN A 110 -17.14 -9.95 -11.20
N LYS A 111 -17.87 -9.50 -12.22
CA LYS A 111 -17.52 -9.71 -13.64
C LYS A 111 -16.13 -9.13 -14.00
N PRO A 112 -15.32 -9.84 -14.79
CA PRO A 112 -14.04 -9.33 -15.27
C PRO A 112 -14.23 -8.22 -16.31
N SER A 113 -13.48 -7.12 -16.18
CA SER A 113 -13.39 -6.03 -17.17
C SER A 113 -11.91 -5.82 -17.54
N LYS A 114 -11.63 -5.40 -18.78
CA LYS A 114 -10.26 -5.16 -19.27
C LYS A 114 -9.51 -4.14 -18.41
N MET A 115 -10.14 -3.02 -18.06
CA MET A 115 -9.55 -1.99 -17.19
C MET A 115 -9.24 -2.55 -15.79
N ARG A 116 -10.15 -3.35 -15.23
CA ARG A 116 -9.96 -3.99 -13.92
C ARG A 116 -8.78 -4.96 -13.95
N ASN A 117 -8.66 -5.77 -15.01
CA ASN A 117 -7.55 -6.70 -15.15
C ASN A 117 -6.21 -5.96 -15.28
N PHE A 118 -6.17 -4.86 -16.03
CA PHE A 118 -4.99 -4.00 -16.12
C PHE A 118 -4.59 -3.45 -14.75
N LEU A 119 -5.51 -2.81 -14.02
CA LEU A 119 -5.24 -2.29 -12.68
C LEU A 119 -4.83 -3.38 -11.67
N LYS A 120 -5.34 -4.61 -11.81
CA LYS A 120 -4.89 -5.76 -11.02
C LYS A 120 -3.45 -6.17 -11.32
N VAL A 121 -3.05 -6.20 -12.59
CA VAL A 121 -1.66 -6.47 -12.98
C VAL A 121 -0.73 -5.46 -12.32
N ILE A 122 -1.06 -4.17 -12.40
CA ILE A 122 -0.31 -3.11 -11.73
C ILE A 122 -0.29 -3.33 -10.21
N GLY A 123 -1.44 -3.61 -9.60
CA GLY A 123 -1.53 -3.89 -8.16
C GLY A 123 -0.65 -5.07 -7.71
N ASN A 124 -0.57 -6.15 -8.49
CA ASN A 124 0.27 -7.30 -8.18
C ASN A 124 1.78 -6.97 -8.21
N ILE A 125 2.20 -6.03 -9.07
CA ILE A 125 3.59 -5.58 -9.15
C ILE A 125 3.98 -4.81 -7.87
N PHE A 126 3.08 -3.96 -7.37
CA PHE A 126 3.39 -3.07 -6.25
C PHE A 126 3.01 -3.63 -4.87
N PHE A 127 2.07 -4.58 -4.76
CA PHE A 127 1.66 -5.14 -3.48
C PHE A 127 2.82 -5.69 -2.64
N PRO A 128 3.78 -6.46 -3.21
CA PRO A 128 4.95 -6.91 -2.46
C PRO A 128 5.88 -5.78 -2.00
N LEU A 129 5.78 -4.59 -2.61
CA LEU A 129 6.60 -3.41 -2.27
C LEU A 129 6.00 -2.56 -1.16
N ILE A 130 4.73 -2.77 -0.79
CA ILE A 130 4.02 -1.94 0.20
C ILE A 130 4.79 -1.81 1.53
N PRO A 131 5.31 -2.88 2.16
CA PRO A 131 6.04 -2.74 3.42
C PRO A 131 7.24 -1.78 3.34
N ALA A 132 7.97 -1.82 2.21
CA ALA A 132 9.11 -0.95 1.98
C ALA A 132 8.69 0.49 1.62
N ILE A 133 7.59 0.67 0.86
CA ILE A 133 6.97 1.98 0.61
C ILE A 133 6.62 2.66 1.94
N ILE A 134 5.99 1.92 2.87
CA ILE A 134 5.60 2.45 4.19
C ILE A 134 6.84 2.86 4.99
N ALA A 135 7.79 1.94 5.17
CA ALA A 135 8.98 2.20 5.98
C ALA A 135 9.83 3.33 5.39
N GLY A 136 10.15 3.27 4.09
CA GLY A 136 10.95 4.28 3.41
C GLY A 136 10.26 5.64 3.36
N GLY A 137 8.94 5.65 3.14
CA GLY A 137 8.12 6.87 3.14
C GLY A 137 8.14 7.58 4.50
N LEU A 138 7.97 6.83 5.59
CA LEU A 138 8.00 7.39 6.94
C LEU A 138 9.37 7.97 7.30
N PHE A 139 10.46 7.26 7.03
CA PHE A 139 11.80 7.79 7.27
C PHE A 139 12.07 9.06 6.48
N ARG A 140 11.75 9.08 5.18
CA ARG A 140 11.92 10.26 4.32
C ARG A 140 11.04 11.44 4.75
N GLY A 141 9.80 11.15 5.14
CA GLY A 141 8.85 12.15 5.62
C GLY A 141 9.31 12.82 6.91
N ILE A 142 9.69 12.01 7.92
CA ILE A 142 10.25 12.52 9.18
C ILE A 142 11.52 13.32 8.90
N ALA A 143 12.44 12.82 8.07
CA ALA A 143 13.65 13.54 7.69
C ALA A 143 13.34 14.90 7.07
N SER A 144 12.38 14.96 6.14
CA SER A 144 11.96 16.19 5.46
C SER A 144 11.42 17.23 6.44
N LEU A 145 10.50 16.83 7.33
CA LEU A 145 9.90 17.74 8.32
C LEU A 145 10.92 18.20 9.35
N THR A 146 11.75 17.28 9.87
CA THR A 146 12.84 17.63 10.80
C THR A 146 13.82 18.60 10.15
N ASN A 147 14.18 18.38 8.88
CA ASN A 147 15.05 19.28 8.13
C ASN A 147 14.44 20.68 8.00
N GLN A 148 13.16 20.78 7.66
CA GLN A 148 12.52 22.09 7.49
C GLN A 148 12.34 22.84 8.82
N LEU A 149 11.88 22.14 9.86
CA LEU A 149 11.55 22.75 11.14
C LEU A 149 12.79 23.08 11.99
N LEU A 150 13.82 22.25 11.94
CA LEU A 150 14.96 22.32 12.88
C LEU A 150 16.30 22.66 12.23
N ILE A 151 16.41 22.59 10.89
CA ILE A 151 17.64 22.95 10.17
C ILE A 151 17.39 24.20 9.33
N ALA A 152 16.49 24.12 8.35
CA ALA A 152 16.24 25.22 7.41
C ALA A 152 15.74 26.49 8.12
N GLU A 153 14.81 26.36 9.07
CA GLU A 153 14.30 27.51 9.83
C GLU A 153 15.38 28.14 10.73
N VAL A 154 16.24 27.34 11.35
CA VAL A 154 17.36 27.84 12.16
C VAL A 154 18.35 28.61 11.30
N MET A 155 18.73 28.06 10.15
CA MET A 155 19.63 28.71 9.20
C MET A 155 19.04 30.01 8.64
N LYS A 156 17.74 30.00 8.32
CA LYS A 156 17.01 31.18 7.84
C LYS A 156 17.04 32.33 8.86
N ASN A 157 17.01 32.00 10.15
CA ASN A 157 17.08 32.96 11.24
C ASN A 157 18.54 33.29 11.68
N GLY A 158 19.54 32.95 10.85
CA GLY A 158 20.96 33.25 11.11
C GLY A 158 21.63 32.35 12.15
N GLY A 159 20.94 31.32 12.63
CA GLY A 159 21.47 30.35 13.58
C GLY A 159 22.26 29.23 12.90
N THR A 160 23.04 28.50 13.70
CA THR A 160 23.70 27.25 13.27
C THR A 160 22.92 26.05 13.80
N PRO A 161 22.41 25.16 12.95
CA PRO A 161 21.72 23.95 13.38
C PRO A 161 22.62 23.05 14.23
N LEU A 162 22.03 22.36 15.20
CA LEU A 162 22.77 21.37 15.98
C LEU A 162 23.25 20.23 15.07
N GLN A 163 24.56 19.95 15.11
CA GLN A 163 25.17 18.91 14.26
C GLN A 163 24.53 17.53 14.47
N SER A 164 24.08 17.21 15.69
CA SER A 164 23.36 15.97 15.98
C SER A 164 22.03 15.85 15.22
N ILE A 165 21.31 16.96 15.02
CA ILE A 165 20.06 16.99 14.23
C ILE A 165 20.40 16.77 12.75
N VAL A 166 21.45 17.42 12.24
CA VAL A 166 21.91 17.24 10.85
C VAL A 166 22.27 15.77 10.59
N ILE A 167 23.05 15.15 11.48
CA ILE A 167 23.42 13.72 11.39
C ILE A 167 22.17 12.84 11.45
N THR A 168 21.22 13.13 12.34
CA THR A 168 19.97 12.37 12.45
C THR A 168 19.16 12.44 11.15
N VAL A 169 19.01 13.62 10.56
CA VAL A 169 18.33 13.80 9.27
C VAL A 169 19.04 13.03 8.16
N GLN A 170 20.38 13.02 8.12
CA GLN A 170 21.14 12.22 7.15
C GLN A 170 20.91 10.72 7.32
N LEU A 171 20.89 10.21 8.56
CA LEU A 171 20.59 8.80 8.86
C LEU A 171 19.17 8.43 8.42
N LEU A 172 18.18 9.27 8.72
CA LEU A 172 16.79 9.05 8.30
C LEU A 172 16.66 9.08 6.77
N ASN A 173 17.35 10.01 6.10
CA ASN A 173 17.39 10.06 4.64
C ASN A 173 18.04 8.80 4.05
N LEU A 174 19.11 8.27 4.64
CA LEU A 174 19.71 7.01 4.20
C LEU A 174 18.71 5.85 4.27
N LEU A 175 18.03 5.70 5.42
CA LEU A 175 17.03 4.65 5.63
C LEU A 175 15.84 4.79 4.67
N GLY A 176 15.39 6.03 4.41
CA GLY A 176 14.32 6.31 3.45
C GLY A 176 14.72 6.04 2.01
N ASN A 177 15.86 6.58 1.59
CA ASN A 177 16.34 6.55 0.21
C ASN A 177 16.77 5.14 -0.23
N ALA A 178 17.14 4.26 0.71
CA ALA A 178 17.49 2.86 0.41
C ALA A 178 16.38 2.11 -0.36
N PHE A 179 15.12 2.52 -0.23
CA PHE A 179 14.04 2.01 -1.08
C PHE A 179 13.71 2.96 -2.24
N TRP A 180 13.49 4.24 -1.95
CA TRP A 180 12.99 5.20 -2.95
C TRP A 180 13.94 5.42 -4.12
N SER A 181 15.25 5.45 -3.89
CA SER A 181 16.25 5.61 -4.97
C SER A 181 16.31 4.41 -5.92
N TYR A 182 15.86 3.23 -5.46
CA TYR A 182 15.89 1.99 -6.23
C TYR A 182 14.48 1.47 -6.52
N PHE A 183 13.47 2.33 -6.40
CA PHE A 183 12.06 1.96 -6.58
C PHE A 183 11.80 1.37 -7.98
N ALA A 184 12.46 1.93 -9.01
CA ALA A 184 12.42 1.41 -10.38
C ALA A 184 12.97 -0.02 -10.50
N ILE A 185 14.05 -0.34 -9.78
CA ILE A 185 14.66 -1.69 -9.78
C ILE A 185 13.72 -2.70 -9.15
N PHE A 186 13.21 -2.42 -7.94
CA PHE A 186 12.26 -3.29 -7.28
C PHE A 186 10.97 -3.47 -8.08
N THR A 187 10.52 -2.40 -8.76
CA THR A 187 9.39 -2.48 -9.69
C THR A 187 9.70 -3.40 -10.87
N GLY A 188 10.90 -3.30 -11.45
CA GLY A 188 11.34 -4.14 -12.56
C GLY A 188 11.40 -5.62 -12.20
N VAL A 189 11.93 -5.96 -11.02
CA VAL A 189 11.96 -7.32 -10.47
C VAL A 189 10.55 -7.89 -10.35
N ASN A 190 9.63 -7.16 -9.70
CA ASN A 190 8.26 -7.62 -9.53
C ASN A 190 7.47 -7.66 -10.84
N ALA A 191 7.73 -6.75 -11.77
CA ALA A 191 7.15 -6.78 -13.12
C ALA A 191 7.62 -8.02 -13.88
N ALA A 192 8.89 -8.40 -13.77
CA ALA A 192 9.42 -9.60 -14.41
C ALA A 192 8.76 -10.84 -13.83
N LYS A 193 8.63 -10.91 -12.51
CA LYS A 193 7.85 -11.97 -11.84
C LYS A 193 6.41 -12.03 -12.34
N GLN A 194 5.73 -10.87 -12.46
CA GLN A 194 4.35 -10.77 -12.91
C GLN A 194 4.17 -11.21 -14.38
N PHE A 195 5.14 -10.94 -15.25
CA PHE A 195 5.09 -11.31 -16.67
C PHE A 195 5.79 -12.64 -16.99
N GLY A 196 6.45 -13.27 -16.01
CA GLY A 196 7.23 -14.50 -16.18
C GLY A 196 8.52 -14.32 -16.99
N ALA A 197 9.20 -13.19 -16.83
CA ALA A 197 10.57 -12.97 -17.29
C ALA A 197 11.57 -13.29 -16.17
N THR A 198 12.87 -13.37 -16.47
CA THR A 198 13.90 -13.50 -15.43
C THR A 198 13.92 -12.26 -14.53
N GLU A 199 13.68 -12.46 -13.22
CA GLU A 199 13.48 -11.38 -12.26
C GLU A 199 14.65 -10.38 -12.21
N VAL A 200 15.89 -10.88 -12.18
CA VAL A 200 17.11 -10.05 -12.17
C VAL A 200 17.23 -9.19 -13.43
N LEU A 201 16.86 -9.73 -14.60
CA LEU A 201 16.86 -8.97 -15.85
C LEU A 201 15.79 -7.86 -15.84
N GLY A 202 14.65 -8.11 -15.21
CA GLY A 202 13.67 -7.06 -14.93
C GLY A 202 14.24 -5.95 -14.04
N GLY A 203 14.96 -6.33 -12.99
CA GLY A 203 15.71 -5.40 -12.14
C GLY A 203 16.74 -4.58 -12.93
N MET A 204 17.43 -5.19 -13.89
CA MET A 204 18.36 -4.48 -14.79
C MET A 204 17.65 -3.43 -15.64
N ILE A 205 16.48 -3.73 -16.22
CA ILE A 205 15.68 -2.72 -16.94
C ILE A 205 15.30 -1.55 -16.03
N GLY A 206 14.93 -1.85 -14.78
CA GLY A 206 14.68 -0.83 -13.76
C GLY A 206 15.92 0.03 -13.48
N ALA A 207 17.10 -0.59 -13.29
CA ALA A 207 18.37 0.11 -13.04
C ALA A 207 18.77 1.01 -14.22
N MET A 208 18.70 0.48 -15.45
CA MET A 208 19.00 1.21 -16.67
C MET A 208 18.14 2.46 -16.81
N SER A 209 16.86 2.38 -16.43
CA SER A 209 15.93 3.51 -16.55
C SER A 209 16.31 4.72 -15.70
N ILE A 210 17.04 4.51 -14.60
CA ILE A 210 17.45 5.56 -13.66
C ILE A 210 18.97 5.83 -13.69
N ASP A 211 19.71 5.18 -14.59
CA ASP A 211 21.15 5.34 -14.67
C ASP A 211 21.52 6.73 -15.23
N PRO A 212 22.45 7.47 -14.61
CA PRO A 212 22.92 8.76 -15.12
C PRO A 212 23.50 8.70 -16.55
N LEU A 213 24.00 7.55 -17.01
CA LEU A 213 24.47 7.36 -18.38
C LEU A 213 23.38 7.61 -19.42
N VAL A 214 22.10 7.47 -19.07
CA VAL A 214 20.99 7.90 -19.94
C VAL A 214 21.14 9.37 -20.33
N ASN A 215 21.51 10.24 -19.39
CA ASN A 215 21.70 11.67 -19.65
C ASN A 215 22.90 11.91 -20.56
N THR A 216 24.00 11.19 -20.31
CA THR A 216 25.21 11.27 -21.12
C THR A 216 24.92 10.84 -22.56
N ILE A 217 24.25 9.69 -22.74
CA ILE A 217 23.87 9.19 -24.06
C ILE A 217 22.91 10.18 -24.74
N ALA A 218 21.87 10.63 -24.04
CA ALA A 218 20.91 11.60 -24.58
C ALA A 218 21.59 12.89 -25.05
N ASN A 219 22.56 13.41 -24.29
CA ASN A 219 23.35 14.57 -24.68
C ASN A 219 24.25 14.31 -25.90
N SER A 220 24.84 13.11 -26.01
CA SER A 220 25.64 12.73 -27.18
C SER A 220 24.85 12.67 -28.49
N PHE A 221 23.52 12.53 -28.42
CA PHE A 221 22.65 12.58 -29.60
C PHE A 221 22.16 13.99 -29.96
N ASN A 222 22.43 15.02 -29.15
CA ASN A 222 22.10 16.40 -29.51
C ASN A 222 22.84 16.81 -30.80
N GLY A 223 22.12 17.38 -31.76
CA GLY A 223 22.69 17.79 -33.06
C GLY A 223 22.84 16.65 -34.08
N VAL A 224 22.62 15.38 -33.68
CA VAL A 224 22.67 14.24 -34.62
C VAL A 224 21.47 14.25 -35.57
N PHE A 225 20.30 14.69 -35.09
CA PHE A 225 19.05 14.76 -35.86
C PHE A 225 18.68 16.22 -36.18
N GLY A 226 19.65 16.98 -36.69
CA GLY A 226 19.50 18.43 -36.96
C GLY A 226 19.35 19.23 -35.66
N ASP A 227 18.44 20.20 -35.66
CA ASP A 227 18.21 21.09 -34.49
C ASP A 227 17.44 20.41 -33.34
N LEU A 228 17.16 19.11 -33.42
CA LEU A 228 16.47 18.38 -32.35
C LEU A 228 17.36 18.25 -31.12
N VAL A 229 16.96 18.93 -30.04
CA VAL A 229 17.58 18.79 -28.72
C VAL A 229 16.91 17.63 -27.98
N ILE A 230 17.66 16.56 -27.76
CA ILE A 230 17.22 15.36 -27.02
C ILE A 230 17.38 15.57 -25.51
N TYR A 231 18.50 16.16 -25.09
CA TYR A 231 18.79 16.49 -23.70
C TYR A 231 19.10 17.97 -23.51
N ASN A 232 18.43 18.61 -22.55
CA ASN A 232 18.65 20.00 -22.20
C ASN A 232 19.17 20.12 -20.76
N ALA A 233 20.44 20.47 -20.59
CA ALA A 233 21.06 20.56 -19.26
C ALA A 233 20.49 21.71 -18.40
N GLN A 234 19.98 22.77 -19.02
CA GLN A 234 19.38 23.91 -18.32
C GLN A 234 17.95 23.61 -17.86
N THR A 235 17.23 22.75 -18.59
CA THR A 235 15.88 22.30 -18.26
C THR A 235 15.74 20.78 -18.38
N PRO A 236 16.43 19.99 -17.53
CA PRO A 236 16.53 18.55 -17.71
C PRO A 236 15.18 17.83 -17.80
N LEU A 237 14.19 18.26 -17.02
CA LEU A 237 12.83 17.67 -17.02
C LEU A 237 12.06 17.86 -18.34
N GLN A 238 12.42 18.87 -19.15
CA GLN A 238 11.83 19.12 -20.46
C GLN A 238 12.51 18.33 -21.59
N SER A 239 13.59 17.60 -21.28
CA SER A 239 14.29 16.75 -22.24
C SER A 239 13.37 15.65 -22.77
N LEU A 240 13.55 15.30 -24.05
CA LEU A 240 12.88 14.14 -24.67
C LEU A 240 13.34 12.85 -24.00
N LEU A 241 14.61 12.80 -23.61
CA LEU A 241 15.20 11.68 -22.89
C LEU A 241 16.07 12.20 -21.73
N ILE A 242 15.81 11.64 -20.55
CA ILE A 242 16.57 11.86 -19.32
C ILE A 242 16.43 10.60 -18.46
N SER A 243 17.39 10.34 -17.59
CA SER A 243 17.28 9.37 -16.51
C SER A 243 15.96 9.56 -15.75
N GLY A 244 15.24 8.46 -15.57
CA GLY A 244 13.91 8.41 -14.96
C GLY A 244 12.75 8.81 -15.87
N LYS A 245 12.97 9.25 -17.12
CA LYS A 245 11.87 9.67 -18.01
C LYS A 245 10.86 8.52 -18.22
N GLY A 246 9.59 8.83 -17.99
CA GLY A 246 8.49 7.86 -18.04
C GLY A 246 8.25 7.08 -16.74
N GLY A 247 9.12 7.23 -15.74
CA GLY A 247 9.00 6.63 -14.42
C GLY A 247 8.81 5.12 -14.43
N VAL A 248 8.18 4.59 -13.39
CA VAL A 248 7.89 3.15 -13.29
C VAL A 248 6.92 2.64 -14.35
N ILE A 249 6.15 3.50 -15.02
CA ILE A 249 5.34 3.10 -16.18
C ILE A 249 6.25 2.59 -17.30
N GLY A 250 7.31 3.35 -17.61
CA GLY A 250 8.32 2.95 -18.60
C GLY A 250 8.96 1.61 -18.23
N VAL A 251 9.32 1.42 -16.95
CA VAL A 251 9.90 0.16 -16.47
C VAL A 251 8.95 -1.01 -16.68
N ILE A 252 7.67 -0.89 -16.30
CA ILE A 252 6.69 -1.97 -16.46
C ILE A 252 6.53 -2.35 -17.95
N PHE A 253 6.46 -1.37 -18.85
CA PHE A 253 6.40 -1.65 -20.29
C PHE A 253 7.70 -2.26 -20.82
N GLY A 254 8.86 -1.77 -20.40
CA GLY A 254 10.17 -2.33 -20.76
C GLY A 254 10.30 -3.79 -20.34
N VAL A 255 9.86 -4.12 -19.13
CA VAL A 255 9.89 -5.50 -18.62
C VAL A 255 8.83 -6.39 -19.28
N TYR A 256 7.69 -5.82 -19.68
CA TYR A 256 6.74 -6.55 -20.52
C TYR A 256 7.37 -6.93 -21.87
N LEU A 257 8.06 -6.00 -22.53
CA LEU A 257 8.82 -6.30 -23.77
C LEU A 257 9.92 -7.33 -23.52
N LEU A 258 10.69 -7.19 -22.44
CA LEU A 258 11.69 -8.18 -22.01
C LEU A 258 11.07 -9.57 -21.95
N SER A 259 9.90 -9.70 -21.31
CA SER A 259 9.24 -11.01 -21.15
C SER A 259 8.90 -11.68 -22.48
N ILE A 260 8.55 -10.89 -23.51
CA ILE A 260 8.24 -11.41 -24.84
C ILE A 260 9.53 -11.79 -25.56
N ILE A 261 10.54 -10.92 -25.53
CA ILE A 261 11.81 -11.10 -26.22
C ILE A 261 12.56 -12.29 -25.63
N GLU A 262 12.71 -12.34 -24.31
CA GLU A 262 13.41 -13.40 -23.59
C GLU A 262 12.78 -14.77 -23.89
N LYS A 263 11.45 -14.89 -23.76
CA LYS A 263 10.74 -16.16 -24.03
C LYS A 263 10.84 -16.60 -25.49
N ARG A 264 10.96 -15.67 -26.43
CA ARG A 264 11.18 -16.00 -27.85
C ARG A 264 12.61 -16.45 -28.08
N LEU A 265 13.59 -15.77 -27.51
CA LEU A 265 15.00 -16.13 -27.61
C LEU A 265 15.26 -17.53 -27.04
N ARG A 266 14.67 -17.87 -25.88
CA ARG A 266 14.74 -19.23 -25.30
C ARG A 266 14.22 -20.35 -26.21
N LYS A 267 13.36 -20.03 -27.18
CA LYS A 267 12.83 -21.01 -28.15
C LYS A 267 13.71 -21.14 -29.40
N ILE A 268 14.55 -20.14 -29.67
CA ILE A 268 15.34 -20.04 -30.90
C ILE A 268 16.80 -20.44 -30.63
N ILE A 269 17.32 -20.11 -29.45
CA ILE A 269 18.71 -20.35 -29.07
C ILE A 269 18.88 -21.83 -28.69
N PRO A 270 19.91 -22.52 -29.21
CA PRO A 270 20.22 -23.89 -28.79
C PRO A 270 20.54 -23.98 -27.29
N ASP A 271 20.13 -25.07 -26.64
CA ASP A 271 20.26 -25.24 -25.17
C ASP A 271 21.69 -25.01 -24.65
N VAL A 272 22.71 -25.42 -25.40
CA VAL A 272 24.14 -25.23 -25.05
C VAL A 272 24.52 -23.76 -24.93
N LEU A 273 23.81 -22.87 -25.61
CA LEU A 273 24.07 -21.43 -25.63
C LEU A 273 23.06 -20.61 -24.80
N ASP A 274 21.95 -21.22 -24.33
CA ASP A 274 20.88 -20.51 -23.62
C ASP A 274 21.37 -19.78 -22.37
N LEU A 275 22.28 -20.42 -21.62
CA LEU A 275 22.84 -19.86 -20.38
C LEU A 275 23.51 -18.49 -20.58
N VAL A 276 24.12 -18.25 -21.74
CA VAL A 276 24.90 -17.04 -22.01
C VAL A 276 24.14 -16.11 -22.96
N LEU A 277 23.68 -16.62 -24.11
CA LEU A 277 23.17 -15.78 -25.20
C LEU A 277 21.77 -15.24 -24.95
N THR A 278 20.89 -16.00 -24.29
CA THR A 278 19.50 -15.57 -24.09
C THR A 278 19.43 -14.30 -23.26
N GLY A 279 20.08 -14.30 -22.08
CA GLY A 279 20.09 -13.13 -21.20
C GLY A 279 20.77 -11.93 -21.85
N PHE A 280 21.92 -12.15 -22.49
CA PHE A 280 22.67 -11.12 -23.19
C PHE A 280 21.83 -10.45 -24.30
N LEU A 281 21.26 -11.24 -25.23
CA LEU A 281 20.48 -10.73 -26.34
C LEU A 281 19.16 -10.11 -25.87
N ALA A 282 18.51 -10.69 -24.85
CA ALA A 282 17.28 -10.15 -24.29
C ALA A 282 17.51 -8.74 -23.72
N ILE A 283 18.59 -8.52 -22.95
CA ILE A 283 18.95 -7.21 -22.43
C ILE A 283 19.44 -6.27 -23.54
N LEU A 284 20.24 -6.74 -24.49
CA LEU A 284 20.72 -5.89 -25.59
C LEU A 284 19.54 -5.31 -26.38
N ILE A 285 18.62 -6.17 -26.83
CA ILE A 285 17.46 -5.75 -27.62
C ILE A 285 16.52 -4.90 -26.77
N THR A 286 16.14 -5.38 -25.58
CA THR A 286 15.19 -4.65 -24.73
C THR A 286 15.77 -3.35 -24.21
N GLY A 287 17.06 -3.29 -23.90
CA GLY A 287 17.76 -2.10 -23.44
C GLY A 287 17.79 -0.99 -24.48
N ILE A 288 18.08 -1.32 -25.74
CA ILE A 288 18.00 -0.36 -26.87
C ILE A 288 16.56 0.13 -27.04
N LEU A 289 15.58 -0.78 -27.05
CA LEU A 289 14.16 -0.41 -27.14
C LEU A 289 13.72 0.44 -25.95
N MET A 290 14.21 0.13 -24.75
CA MET A 290 13.90 0.85 -23.53
C MET A 290 14.35 2.31 -23.65
N LEU A 291 15.59 2.52 -24.06
CA LEU A 291 16.20 3.84 -24.13
C LEU A 291 15.60 4.72 -25.23
N PHE A 292 15.45 4.18 -26.45
CA PHE A 292 15.09 4.99 -27.62
C PHE A 292 13.59 4.97 -27.97
N ALA A 293 12.82 4.02 -27.44
CA ALA A 293 11.38 3.95 -27.70
C ALA A 293 10.58 4.07 -26.40
N VAL A 294 10.79 3.18 -25.42
CA VAL A 294 9.90 3.10 -24.25
C VAL A 294 10.01 4.33 -23.37
N MET A 295 11.22 4.79 -23.01
CA MET A 295 11.41 5.96 -22.14
C MET A 295 10.86 7.25 -22.75
N PRO A 296 11.12 7.60 -24.02
CA PRO A 296 10.51 8.77 -24.66
C PRO A 296 8.98 8.66 -24.75
N LEU A 297 8.43 7.51 -25.15
CA LEU A 297 6.99 7.31 -25.28
C LEU A 297 6.28 7.35 -23.94
N ALA A 298 6.82 6.66 -22.92
CA ALA A 298 6.31 6.72 -21.57
C ALA A 298 6.45 8.14 -20.99
N GLY A 299 7.53 8.84 -21.32
CA GLY A 299 7.75 10.24 -20.99
C GLY A 299 6.66 11.16 -21.52
N LEU A 300 6.34 11.06 -22.81
CA LEU A 300 5.26 11.82 -23.44
C LEU A 300 3.91 11.51 -22.80
N PHE A 301 3.64 10.22 -22.54
CA PHE A 301 2.42 9.81 -21.83
C PHE A 301 2.34 10.41 -20.42
N SER A 302 3.44 10.38 -19.66
CA SER A 302 3.55 10.97 -18.34
C SER A 302 3.33 12.48 -18.36
N ASP A 303 3.92 13.19 -19.32
CA ASP A 303 3.75 14.64 -19.48
C ASP A 303 2.28 15.00 -19.78
N ILE A 304 1.62 14.23 -20.66
CA ILE A 304 0.18 14.40 -20.96
C ILE A 304 -0.66 14.11 -19.72
N LEU A 305 -0.35 13.03 -18.99
CA LEU A 305 -1.06 12.64 -17.79
C LEU A 305 -0.96 13.71 -16.69
N ILE A 306 0.23 14.25 -16.45
CA ILE A 306 0.43 15.33 -15.47
C ILE A 306 -0.24 16.62 -15.92
N LYS A 307 -0.16 17.00 -17.21
CA LYS A 307 -0.93 18.12 -17.74
C LYS A 307 -2.43 17.93 -17.52
N GLY A 308 -2.96 16.75 -17.83
CA GLY A 308 -4.36 16.38 -17.59
C GLY A 308 -4.76 16.48 -16.13
N LEU A 309 -3.96 15.91 -15.22
CA LEU A 309 -4.21 15.97 -13.78
C LEU A 309 -4.09 17.40 -13.25
N SER A 310 -3.19 18.22 -13.81
CA SER A 310 -2.99 19.60 -13.37
C SER A 310 -4.25 20.47 -13.53
N TYR A 311 -5.12 20.19 -14.51
CA TYR A 311 -6.41 20.87 -14.64
C TYR A 311 -7.37 20.60 -13.46
N LEU A 312 -7.21 19.47 -12.77
CA LEU A 312 -8.05 19.07 -11.63
C LEU A 312 -7.42 19.44 -10.30
N ILE A 313 -6.09 19.28 -10.18
CA ILE A 313 -5.39 19.34 -8.89
C ILE A 313 -4.64 20.67 -8.68
N ASN A 314 -4.34 21.40 -9.75
CA ASN A 314 -3.62 22.67 -9.72
C ASN A 314 -4.21 23.65 -10.74
N SER A 315 -5.55 23.69 -10.79
CA SER A 315 -6.30 24.62 -11.63
C SER A 315 -6.06 26.05 -11.19
N PRO A 316 -5.98 27.03 -12.12
CA PRO A 316 -6.00 28.45 -11.76
C PRO A 316 -7.33 28.87 -11.11
N TYR A 317 -8.39 28.08 -11.29
CA TYR A 317 -9.69 28.33 -10.69
C TYR A 317 -9.84 27.54 -9.39
N THR A 318 -9.81 28.24 -8.25
CA THR A 318 -9.96 27.62 -6.91
C THR A 318 -11.19 26.72 -6.80
N ILE A 319 -12.30 27.11 -7.43
CA ILE A 319 -13.53 26.30 -7.44
C ILE A 319 -13.34 24.92 -8.08
N VAL A 320 -12.53 24.83 -9.14
CA VAL A 320 -12.22 23.56 -9.80
C VAL A 320 -11.40 22.66 -8.88
N ASN A 321 -10.42 23.22 -8.17
CA ASN A 321 -9.62 22.46 -7.20
C ASN A 321 -10.49 21.90 -6.08
N VAL A 322 -11.37 22.73 -5.51
CA VAL A 322 -12.30 22.33 -4.44
C VAL A 322 -13.24 21.22 -4.90
N ILE A 323 -13.90 21.39 -6.06
CA ILE A 323 -14.82 20.38 -6.60
C ILE A 323 -14.07 19.09 -6.94
N SER A 324 -12.91 19.19 -7.57
CA SER A 324 -12.09 18.02 -7.92
C SER A 324 -11.65 17.27 -6.67
N GLY A 325 -11.18 17.98 -5.64
CA GLY A 325 -10.83 17.40 -4.36
C GLY A 325 -12.00 16.67 -3.70
N TYR A 326 -13.19 17.27 -3.75
CA TYR A 326 -14.41 16.63 -3.24
C TYR A 326 -14.73 15.34 -3.98
N VAL A 327 -14.83 15.40 -5.30
CA VAL A 327 -15.22 14.25 -6.14
C VAL A 327 -14.21 13.13 -6.04
N LEU A 328 -12.91 13.45 -6.11
CA LEU A 328 -11.84 12.47 -6.01
C LEU A 328 -11.88 11.71 -4.67
N ALA A 329 -11.97 12.42 -3.55
CA ALA A 329 -12.04 11.77 -2.24
C ALA A 329 -13.35 11.01 -2.02
N ALA A 330 -14.48 11.57 -2.47
CA ALA A 330 -15.79 10.96 -2.25
C ALA A 330 -16.01 9.66 -3.02
N LEU A 331 -15.43 9.56 -4.22
CA LEU A 331 -15.58 8.40 -5.10
C LEU A 331 -14.44 7.38 -4.99
N PHE A 332 -13.48 7.59 -4.08
CA PHE A 332 -12.30 6.73 -4.00
C PHE A 332 -12.57 5.38 -3.30
N LEU A 333 -13.50 5.33 -2.35
CA LEU A 333 -13.79 4.13 -1.56
C LEU A 333 -14.11 2.89 -2.41
N PRO A 334 -14.92 2.96 -3.49
CA PRO A 334 -15.09 1.85 -4.43
C PRO A 334 -13.77 1.30 -4.98
N MET A 335 -12.79 2.16 -5.27
CA MET A 335 -11.49 1.73 -5.78
C MET A 335 -10.67 1.00 -4.71
N VAL A 336 -10.76 1.46 -3.45
CA VAL A 336 -10.15 0.81 -2.28
C VAL A 336 -10.78 -0.54 -2.02
N LEU A 337 -12.11 -0.61 -2.05
CA LEU A 337 -12.89 -1.84 -1.93
C LEU A 337 -12.47 -2.91 -2.95
N LEU A 338 -12.14 -2.50 -4.17
CA LEU A 338 -11.72 -3.43 -5.22
C LEU A 338 -10.20 -3.73 -5.19
N GLY A 339 -9.44 -3.09 -4.30
CA GLY A 339 -7.98 -3.15 -4.27
C GLY A 339 -7.30 -2.53 -5.50
N LEU A 340 -8.07 -1.85 -6.35
CA LEU A 340 -7.57 -1.27 -7.60
C LEU A 340 -6.78 0.02 -7.38
N HIS A 341 -6.86 0.59 -6.18
CA HIS A 341 -6.20 1.84 -5.81
C HIS A 341 -4.66 1.76 -5.88
N HIS A 342 -4.07 0.57 -5.72
CA HIS A 342 -2.64 0.36 -5.97
C HIS A 342 -2.24 0.57 -7.43
N GLY A 343 -3.22 0.52 -8.36
CA GLY A 343 -3.01 0.90 -9.75
C GLY A 343 -2.65 2.37 -9.96
N LEU A 344 -2.82 3.23 -8.94
CA LEU A 344 -2.42 4.65 -8.99
C LEU A 344 -0.96 4.89 -8.60
N ILE A 345 -0.24 3.89 -8.09
CA ILE A 345 1.16 4.04 -7.66
C ILE A 345 2.06 4.63 -8.76
N PRO A 346 1.96 4.20 -10.03
CA PRO A 346 2.74 4.84 -11.10
C PRO A 346 2.42 6.32 -11.30
N ILE A 347 1.18 6.75 -11.03
CA ILE A 347 0.80 8.16 -11.12
C ILE A 347 1.48 8.95 -10.00
N TYR A 348 1.52 8.42 -8.79
CA TYR A 348 2.23 9.06 -7.68
C TYR A 348 3.74 9.19 -7.96
N ASP A 349 4.35 8.16 -8.54
CA ASP A 349 5.74 8.18 -8.95
C ASP A 349 6.02 9.27 -9.99
N ILE A 350 5.16 9.38 -11.02
CA ILE A 350 5.28 10.43 -12.03
C ILE A 350 5.13 11.83 -11.40
N GLN A 351 4.15 12.03 -10.51
CA GLN A 351 4.02 13.30 -9.81
C GLN A 351 5.28 13.64 -9.01
N LEU A 352 5.84 12.68 -8.29
CA LEU A 352 7.05 12.87 -7.51
C LEU A 352 8.25 13.24 -8.40
N GLN A 353 8.40 12.60 -9.56
CA GLN A 353 9.50 12.87 -10.50
C GLN A 353 9.34 14.22 -11.22
N GLN A 354 8.12 14.59 -11.63
CA GLN A 354 7.89 15.80 -12.42
C GLN A 354 7.68 17.06 -11.57
N LEU A 355 7.05 16.92 -10.40
CA LEU A 355 6.67 18.03 -9.53
C LEU A 355 7.51 18.11 -8.25
N GLY A 356 8.21 17.03 -7.89
CA GLY A 356 8.92 16.90 -6.60
C GLY A 356 8.02 16.51 -5.42
N TYR A 357 6.72 16.39 -5.63
CA TYR A 357 5.73 15.99 -4.62
C TYR A 357 4.49 15.37 -5.25
N VAL A 358 3.71 14.66 -4.45
CA VAL A 358 2.47 13.98 -4.82
C VAL A 358 1.28 14.75 -4.25
N THR A 359 0.36 15.20 -5.10
CA THR A 359 -0.86 15.91 -4.68
C THR A 359 -2.09 15.00 -4.68
N LEU A 360 -2.07 13.94 -5.49
CA LEU A 360 -3.23 13.05 -5.62
C LEU A 360 -3.40 12.19 -4.35
N PHE A 361 -2.30 11.66 -3.81
CA PHE A 361 -2.31 10.84 -2.59
C PHE A 361 -3.00 11.52 -1.39
N PRO A 362 -2.63 12.74 -0.95
CA PRO A 362 -3.25 13.34 0.24
C PRO A 362 -4.75 13.60 0.09
N VAL A 363 -5.28 13.80 -1.11
CA VAL A 363 -6.73 13.93 -1.34
C VAL A 363 -7.41 12.58 -1.19
N LEU A 364 -6.89 11.57 -1.88
CA LEU A 364 -7.48 10.23 -1.87
C LEU A 364 -7.37 9.59 -0.48
N ALA A 365 -6.37 9.96 0.32
CA ALA A 365 -6.23 9.58 1.71
C ALA A 365 -7.44 9.98 2.58
N MET A 366 -8.17 11.05 2.21
CA MET A 366 -9.35 11.51 2.96
C MET A 366 -10.51 10.50 2.91
N ALA A 367 -10.55 9.61 1.93
CA ALA A 367 -11.52 8.51 1.86
C ALA A 367 -11.45 7.61 3.10
N GLY A 368 -10.23 7.28 3.55
CA GLY A 368 -10.02 6.53 4.78
C GLY A 368 -10.48 7.30 6.01
N ALA A 369 -10.33 8.63 6.00
CA ALA A 369 -10.81 9.46 7.10
C ALA A 369 -12.35 9.52 7.15
N GLY A 370 -13.03 9.66 6.02
CA GLY A 370 -14.49 9.57 5.97
C GLY A 370 -15.03 8.25 6.56
N GLN A 371 -14.32 7.14 6.37
CA GLN A 371 -14.65 5.83 6.96
C GLN A 371 -14.55 5.83 8.49
N VAL A 372 -13.53 6.46 9.07
CA VAL A 372 -13.38 6.61 10.53
C VAL A 372 -14.56 7.41 11.09
N GLY A 373 -14.89 8.56 10.47
CA GLY A 373 -16.03 9.38 10.87
C GLY A 373 -17.36 8.63 10.84
N ALA A 374 -17.64 7.98 9.70
CA ALA A 374 -18.84 7.16 9.54
C ALA A 374 -18.92 6.02 10.56
N THR A 375 -17.79 5.37 10.85
CA THR A 375 -17.71 4.30 11.85
C THR A 375 -18.01 4.79 13.26
N ILE A 376 -17.54 5.99 13.64
CA ILE A 376 -17.87 6.59 14.94
C ILE A 376 -19.39 6.84 15.04
N ALA A 377 -20.03 7.30 13.97
CA ALA A 377 -21.48 7.50 13.95
C ALA A 377 -22.25 6.17 14.12
N ILE A 378 -21.79 5.10 13.45
CA ILE A 378 -22.38 3.76 13.58
C ILE A 378 -22.18 3.23 15.00
N TYR A 379 -21.02 3.45 15.63
CA TYR A 379 -20.78 3.05 17.01
C TYR A 379 -21.79 3.68 17.99
N LEU A 380 -22.08 4.98 17.84
CA LEU A 380 -23.09 5.65 18.68
C LEU A 380 -24.49 5.06 18.45
N LYS A 381 -24.87 4.77 17.20
CA LYS A 381 -26.16 4.12 16.91
C LYS A 381 -26.21 2.69 17.47
N ALA A 382 -25.12 1.92 17.33
CA ALA A 382 -25.00 0.57 17.87
C ALA A 382 -25.16 0.55 19.40
N ARG A 383 -24.64 1.57 20.11
CA ARG A 383 -24.88 1.74 21.55
C ARG A 383 -26.35 1.99 21.87
N GLN A 384 -27.03 2.82 21.07
CA GLN A 384 -28.45 3.14 21.29
C GLN A 384 -29.36 1.92 21.13
N VAL A 385 -29.05 1.02 20.19
CA VAL A 385 -29.81 -0.21 19.94
C VAL A 385 -29.24 -1.45 20.63
N ARG A 386 -28.22 -1.28 21.49
CA ARG A 386 -27.53 -2.37 22.21
C ARG A 386 -26.99 -3.49 21.31
N ASN A 387 -26.55 -3.16 20.09
CA ASN A 387 -25.84 -4.10 19.23
C ASN A 387 -24.38 -4.23 19.71
N PHE A 388 -24.13 -5.20 20.60
CA PHE A 388 -22.81 -5.44 21.19
C PHE A 388 -21.79 -6.02 20.19
N ARG A 389 -22.26 -6.78 19.19
CA ARG A 389 -21.40 -7.32 18.12
C ARG A 389 -20.78 -6.18 17.31
N MET A 390 -21.61 -5.28 16.78
CA MET A 390 -21.16 -4.13 16.00
C MET A 390 -20.24 -3.21 16.82
N GLN A 391 -20.54 -2.99 18.11
CA GLN A 391 -19.63 -2.24 19.00
C GLN A 391 -18.24 -2.90 19.09
N LYS A 392 -18.18 -4.22 19.27
CA LYS A 392 -16.91 -4.97 19.35
C LYS A 392 -16.12 -4.91 18.05
N ILE A 393 -16.79 -5.12 16.90
CA ILE A 393 -16.16 -5.01 15.57
C ILE A 393 -15.56 -3.62 15.40
N ILE A 394 -16.33 -2.57 15.68
CA ILE A 394 -15.89 -1.19 15.55
C ILE A 394 -14.70 -0.89 16.46
N THR A 395 -14.79 -1.22 17.76
CA THR A 395 -13.68 -0.95 18.70
C THR A 395 -12.38 -1.67 18.32
N GLY A 396 -12.46 -2.85 17.69
CA GLY A 396 -11.29 -3.56 17.16
C GLY A 396 -10.73 -2.95 15.86
N ALA A 397 -11.59 -2.42 15.00
CA ALA A 397 -11.21 -1.92 13.68
C ALA A 397 -10.78 -0.44 13.68
N LEU A 398 -11.34 0.38 14.56
CA LEU A 398 -11.14 1.84 14.59
C LEU A 398 -9.68 2.28 14.79
N PRO A 399 -8.87 1.66 15.68
CA PRO A 399 -7.46 2.01 15.83
C PRO A 399 -6.67 1.85 14.52
N ALA A 400 -6.91 0.77 13.78
CA ALA A 400 -6.28 0.55 12.47
C ALA A 400 -6.73 1.61 11.44
N GLY A 401 -8.01 1.98 11.47
CA GLY A 401 -8.57 3.05 10.63
C GLY A 401 -7.90 4.41 10.84
N PHE A 402 -7.67 4.82 12.09
CA PHE A 402 -6.94 6.05 12.40
C PHE A 402 -5.50 6.04 11.88
N LEU A 403 -4.88 4.85 11.80
CA LEU A 403 -3.54 4.64 11.25
C LEU A 403 -3.54 4.46 9.71
N GLY A 404 -4.68 4.66 9.05
CA GLY A 404 -4.78 4.60 7.59
C GLY A 404 -5.02 3.21 7.01
N VAL A 405 -5.28 2.20 7.84
CA VAL A 405 -5.66 0.85 7.42
C VAL A 405 -7.18 0.76 7.41
N GLY A 406 -7.78 0.98 6.24
CA GLY A 406 -9.23 1.14 6.07
C GLY A 406 -10.01 -0.17 5.88
N GLU A 407 -9.36 -1.28 5.53
CA GLU A 407 -10.03 -2.53 5.19
C GLU A 407 -10.93 -3.07 6.32
N PRO A 408 -10.48 -3.11 7.59
CA PRO A 408 -11.35 -3.54 8.68
C PRO A 408 -12.64 -2.70 8.80
N LEU A 409 -12.55 -1.39 8.53
CA LEU A 409 -13.71 -0.49 8.57
C LEU A 409 -14.64 -0.71 7.37
N ILE A 410 -14.07 -0.84 6.17
CA ILE A 410 -14.85 -1.05 4.95
C ILE A 410 -15.64 -2.35 5.06
N TYR A 411 -14.95 -3.48 5.19
CA TYR A 411 -15.62 -4.78 5.07
C TYR A 411 -16.31 -5.23 6.35
N GLY A 412 -15.88 -4.72 7.51
CA GLY A 412 -16.44 -5.09 8.81
C GLY A 412 -17.56 -4.19 9.28
N VAL A 413 -17.63 -2.94 8.81
CA VAL A 413 -18.56 -1.94 9.37
C VAL A 413 -19.40 -1.27 8.30
N THR A 414 -18.79 -0.55 7.34
CA THR A 414 -19.56 0.35 6.47
C THR A 414 -20.21 -0.35 5.29
N LEU A 415 -19.55 -1.36 4.74
CA LEU A 415 -20.06 -2.10 3.59
C LEU A 415 -21.24 -3.02 3.91
N PRO A 416 -21.27 -3.78 5.02
CA PRO A 416 -22.45 -4.55 5.41
C PRO A 416 -23.73 -3.71 5.52
N LEU A 417 -23.57 -2.44 5.93
CA LEU A 417 -24.67 -1.48 6.05
C LEU A 417 -24.99 -0.74 4.74
N GLY A 418 -24.14 -0.86 3.71
CA GLY A 418 -24.30 -0.29 2.36
C GLY A 418 -24.33 1.24 2.29
N LYS A 419 -25.38 1.84 2.88
CA LYS A 419 -25.58 3.30 2.98
C LYS A 419 -24.38 3.99 3.62
N SER A 420 -23.83 3.42 4.69
CA SER A 420 -22.72 4.05 5.40
C SER A 420 -21.40 4.05 4.63
N PHE A 421 -21.21 3.11 3.71
CA PHE A 421 -20.09 3.15 2.77
C PHE A 421 -20.15 4.37 1.85
N ILE A 422 -21.36 4.71 1.37
CA ILE A 422 -21.59 5.88 0.50
C ILE A 422 -21.43 7.17 1.31
N THR A 423 -22.04 7.26 2.51
CA THR A 423 -21.97 8.48 3.34
C THR A 423 -20.56 8.75 3.86
N ALA A 424 -19.77 7.70 4.12
CA ALA A 424 -18.35 7.83 4.41
C ALA A 424 -17.60 8.52 3.27
N GLY A 425 -17.87 8.14 2.01
CA GLY A 425 -17.32 8.79 0.82
C GLY A 425 -17.74 10.25 0.74
N LEU A 426 -19.04 10.54 0.81
CA LEU A 426 -19.54 11.92 0.76
C LEU A 426 -18.93 12.81 1.86
N GLY A 427 -18.69 12.26 3.04
CA GLY A 427 -17.97 12.95 4.13
C GLY A 427 -16.49 13.17 3.82
N ALA A 428 -15.81 12.17 3.28
CA ALA A 428 -14.42 12.28 2.82
C ALA A 428 -14.22 13.39 1.77
N GLY A 429 -15.23 13.63 0.93
CA GLY A 429 -15.22 14.71 -0.05
C GLY A 429 -14.89 16.08 0.57
N PHE A 430 -15.42 16.40 1.75
CA PHE A 430 -15.13 17.68 2.40
C PHE A 430 -13.65 17.81 2.82
N GLY A 431 -13.05 16.71 3.30
CA GLY A 431 -11.62 16.68 3.54
C GLY A 431 -10.82 16.83 2.25
N GLY A 432 -11.20 16.11 1.19
CA GLY A 432 -10.54 16.21 -0.12
C GLY A 432 -10.60 17.61 -0.73
N ALA A 433 -11.75 18.28 -0.60
CA ALA A 433 -11.93 19.68 -0.98
C ALA A 433 -10.96 20.60 -0.24
N TRP A 434 -10.81 20.43 1.07
CA TRP A 434 -9.85 21.19 1.88
C TRP A 434 -8.39 20.96 1.46
N ILE A 435 -8.01 19.70 1.27
CA ILE A 435 -6.66 19.31 0.82
C ILE A 435 -6.31 20.00 -0.51
N MET A 436 -7.25 20.06 -1.46
CA MET A 436 -7.04 20.72 -2.74
C MET A 436 -7.11 22.24 -2.67
N LEU A 437 -7.96 22.80 -1.80
CA LEU A 437 -7.99 24.24 -1.54
C LEU A 437 -6.64 24.75 -1.00
N THR A 438 -6.02 23.96 -0.13
CA THR A 438 -4.77 24.32 0.57
C THR A 438 -3.52 23.77 -0.09
N GLN A 439 -3.66 23.08 -1.23
CA GLN A 439 -2.54 22.59 -2.06
C GLN A 439 -1.53 21.71 -1.31
N VAL A 440 -2.05 20.87 -0.43
CA VAL A 440 -1.24 19.89 0.33
C VAL A 440 -0.55 18.93 -0.63
N GLY A 441 0.75 18.70 -0.42
CA GLY A 441 1.51 17.69 -1.14
C GLY A 441 2.33 16.81 -0.20
N THR A 442 2.70 15.63 -0.68
CA THR A 442 3.54 14.66 0.06
C THR A 442 4.82 14.31 -0.71
N THR A 443 5.90 14.02 0.00
CA THR A 443 7.20 13.59 -0.59
C THR A 443 7.31 12.08 -0.76
N ALA A 444 6.30 11.37 -0.27
CA ALA A 444 6.12 9.92 -0.38
C ALA A 444 4.62 9.59 -0.36
N TRP A 445 4.29 8.33 -0.61
CA TRP A 445 2.96 7.77 -0.37
C TRP A 445 3.07 6.54 0.54
N GLY A 446 1.97 6.16 1.17
CA GLY A 446 1.97 5.11 2.18
C GLY A 446 0.56 4.88 2.74
N PRO A 447 0.43 4.46 4.01
CA PRO A 447 -0.86 4.39 4.67
C PRO A 447 -1.41 5.81 4.83
N SER A 448 -2.74 5.95 4.75
CA SER A 448 -3.41 7.23 4.96
C SER A 448 -3.52 7.55 6.47
N GLY A 449 -4.57 8.25 6.89
CA GLY A 449 -4.80 8.55 8.31
C GLY A 449 -3.65 9.35 8.91
N LEU A 450 -3.43 9.16 10.22
CA LEU A 450 -2.38 9.86 10.98
C LEU A 450 -0.96 9.51 10.51
N VAL A 451 -0.76 8.32 9.94
CA VAL A 451 0.52 7.87 9.41
C VAL A 451 0.91 8.62 8.12
N GLY A 452 -0.06 9.28 7.47
CA GLY A 452 0.20 10.17 6.34
C GLY A 452 0.79 11.53 6.73
N LEU A 453 0.66 11.96 8.00
CA LEU A 453 1.15 13.27 8.46
C LEU A 453 2.65 13.47 8.22
N PRO A 454 3.54 12.52 8.59
CA PRO A 454 4.96 12.71 8.35
C PRO A 454 5.32 12.78 6.87
N LEU A 455 4.49 12.27 5.97
CA LEU A 455 4.78 12.20 4.53
C LEU A 455 4.61 13.56 3.83
N THR A 456 4.04 14.56 4.50
CA THR A 456 3.77 15.88 3.89
C THR A 456 5.06 16.62 3.54
N LYS A 457 5.03 17.36 2.44
CA LYS A 457 6.21 18.00 1.87
C LYS A 457 6.74 19.18 2.69
N ASP A 458 5.91 19.79 3.53
CA ASP A 458 6.24 20.99 4.30
C ASP A 458 5.34 21.15 5.55
N PRO A 459 5.69 22.01 6.52
CA PRO A 459 4.90 22.20 7.73
C PRO A 459 3.49 22.74 7.51
N SER A 460 3.28 23.56 6.46
CA SER A 460 1.92 24.03 6.09
C SER A 460 1.10 22.86 5.56
N SER A 461 1.69 22.03 4.69
CA SER A 461 1.07 20.78 4.23
C SER A 461 0.74 19.84 5.40
N PHE A 462 1.60 19.73 6.42
CA PHE A 462 1.34 18.93 7.62
C PHE A 462 0.08 19.38 8.35
N VAL A 463 0.00 20.68 8.66
CA VAL A 463 -1.14 21.27 9.38
C VAL A 463 -2.43 21.14 8.57
N ASN A 464 -2.38 21.46 7.29
CA ASN A 464 -3.54 21.39 6.42
C ASN A 464 -4.01 19.95 6.16
N TYR A 465 -3.09 18.98 6.09
CA TYR A 465 -3.45 17.56 6.05
C TYR A 465 -4.16 17.12 7.33
N PHE A 466 -3.67 17.54 8.50
CA PHE A 466 -4.32 17.26 9.78
C PHE A 466 -5.74 17.85 9.84
N ILE A 467 -5.91 19.11 9.41
CA ILE A 467 -7.23 19.75 9.33
C ILE A 467 -8.13 18.99 8.36
N GLY A 468 -7.62 18.58 7.19
CA GLY A 468 -8.35 17.76 6.23
C GLY A 468 -8.86 16.45 6.83
N LEU A 469 -8.03 15.75 7.62
CA LEU A 469 -8.44 14.55 8.36
C LEU A 469 -9.60 14.86 9.32
N LEU A 470 -9.49 15.92 10.12
CA LEU A 470 -10.53 16.31 11.07
C LEU A 470 -11.85 16.65 10.37
N ILE A 471 -11.78 17.37 9.24
CA ILE A 471 -12.95 17.69 8.41
C ILE A 471 -13.59 16.40 7.87
N ALA A 472 -12.80 15.48 7.32
CA ALA A 472 -13.31 14.21 6.81
C ALA A 472 -13.92 13.33 7.91
N TYR A 473 -13.29 13.27 9.10
CA TYR A 473 -13.85 12.60 10.28
C TYR A 473 -15.20 13.21 10.67
N LEU A 474 -15.26 14.54 10.80
CA LEU A 474 -16.46 15.25 11.22
C LEU A 474 -17.59 15.10 10.20
N MET A 475 -17.31 15.30 8.91
CA MET A 475 -18.33 15.23 7.87
C MET A 475 -18.76 13.79 7.59
N GLY A 476 -17.84 12.83 7.64
CA GLY A 476 -18.18 11.40 7.60
C GLY A 476 -19.10 11.01 8.76
N PHE A 477 -18.85 11.54 9.95
CA PHE A 477 -19.72 11.36 11.12
C PHE A 477 -21.09 12.00 10.91
N ILE A 478 -21.17 13.29 10.58
CA ILE A 478 -22.43 14.05 10.45
C ILE A 478 -23.32 13.42 9.39
N ILE A 479 -22.80 13.19 8.18
CA ILE A 479 -23.60 12.68 7.05
C ILE A 479 -24.12 11.28 7.37
N THR A 480 -23.27 10.41 7.94
CA THR A 480 -23.68 9.06 8.33
C THR A 480 -24.70 9.08 9.48
N MET A 481 -24.54 9.99 10.45
CA MET A 481 -25.45 10.11 11.58
C MET A 481 -26.86 10.54 11.16
N ILE A 482 -26.95 11.42 10.15
CA ILE A 482 -28.22 11.89 9.59
C ILE A 482 -28.85 10.83 8.69
N ALA A 483 -28.08 10.23 7.79
CA ALA A 483 -28.62 9.35 6.74
C ALA A 483 -28.95 7.93 7.22
N LEU A 484 -28.19 7.39 8.19
CA LEU A 484 -28.39 6.03 8.69
C LEU A 484 -29.42 6.03 9.83
N LYS A 485 -30.46 5.20 9.77
CA LYS A 485 -31.41 5.09 10.88
C LYS A 485 -30.91 4.09 11.94
N LYS A 486 -31.50 4.10 13.14
CA LYS A 486 -31.03 3.21 14.23
C LYS A 486 -31.38 1.75 13.92
N GLU A 487 -32.51 1.54 13.27
CA GLU A 487 -33.04 0.23 12.86
C GLU A 487 -32.13 -0.43 11.82
N ASP A 488 -31.47 0.37 10.97
CA ASP A 488 -30.46 -0.14 10.02
C ASP A 488 -29.28 -0.82 10.74
N VAL A 489 -28.97 -0.43 11.98
CA VAL A 489 -27.84 -0.96 12.78
C VAL A 489 -28.28 -2.08 13.74
N ALA A 490 -29.58 -2.19 14.05
CA ALA A 490 -30.08 -3.17 15.01
C ALA A 490 -29.97 -4.62 14.51
N ASN A 491 -30.03 -4.82 13.18
CA ASN A 491 -30.21 -6.13 12.55
C ASN A 491 -28.95 -6.65 11.81
N VAL A 492 -27.79 -6.02 12.01
CA VAL A 492 -26.54 -6.33 11.31
C VAL A 492 -25.47 -6.85 12.25
#